data_AF-A0A0W0VHK8-F1
#
_entry.id   AF-A0A0W0VHK8-F1
#
_cell.length_a   1.000
_cell.length_b   1.000
_cell.length_c   1.000
_cell.angle_alpha   90.00
_cell.angle_beta   90.00
_cell.angle_gamma   90.00
#
_symmetry.space_group_name_H-M   'P 1'
#
loop_
_entity.id
_entity.type
_entity.pdbx_description
1 polymer ?
#
loop_
_entity_poly.entity_id
_entity_poly.type
_entity_poly.pdbx_seq_one_letter_code
_entity_poly.pdbx_strand_id
1 'polypeptide(L)'
;MLEISLKKRLDSQKESRIIPGTILKPTVEIMSQIIFCYKLQKEAEAMKKQPFPGPLGEKIFKNISQKAWDMWLAHQTMLINEYRLNLIDPQARAFLHEEMEKYFFGNGSEKPVGFSPRE
;
A
#
# COMPACT_ATOMS: atom_id res chain seq x y z
N MET A 1 7.60 33.79 58.12
CA MET A 1 7.77 33.14 56.80
C MET A 1 9.12 33.53 56.25
N LEU A 2 10.17 32.88 56.76
CA LEU A 2 11.58 33.07 56.41
C LEU A 2 12.34 31.78 56.76
N GLU A 3 13.45 31.56 56.05
CA GLU A 3 14.51 30.55 56.23
C GLU A 3 14.15 29.13 55.75
N ILE A 4 14.51 28.68 54.53
CA ILE A 4 15.85 28.48 53.94
C ILE A 4 16.71 27.47 54.72
N SER A 5 16.75 26.25 54.16
CA SER A 5 17.93 25.38 54.04
C SER A 5 18.51 24.69 55.28
N LEU A 6 19.05 23.49 55.02
CA LEU A 6 19.88 22.63 55.86
C LEU A 6 19.06 21.70 56.79
N LYS A 7 19.06 20.37 56.64
CA LYS A 7 20.28 19.56 56.57
C LYS A 7 19.98 18.18 55.99
N LYS A 8 20.69 17.90 54.89
CA LYS A 8 21.00 16.58 54.33
C LYS A 8 21.39 15.57 55.41
N ARG A 9 21.31 14.30 55.00
CA ARG A 9 22.00 13.09 55.48
C ARG A 9 21.11 12.25 56.39
N LEU A 10 21.00 10.93 56.26
CA LEU A 10 21.68 9.83 55.55
C LEU A 10 20.69 8.66 55.79
N ASP A 11 20.41 7.68 54.94
CA ASP A 11 21.29 6.80 54.18
C ASP A 11 20.39 5.83 53.39
N SER A 12 20.92 5.30 52.29
CA SER A 12 20.71 3.91 51.87
C SER A 12 19.30 3.46 51.48
N GLN A 13 19.02 3.41 50.18
CA GLN A 13 19.11 2.14 49.44
C GLN A 13 18.78 2.31 47.95
N LYS A 14 19.78 1.93 47.14
CA LYS A 14 19.63 1.14 45.90
C LYS A 14 19.11 1.85 44.63
N GLU A 15 20.08 2.33 43.86
CA GLU A 15 20.28 2.01 42.45
C GLU A 15 19.09 1.30 41.75
N SER A 16 18.26 2.06 41.04
CA SER A 16 17.49 1.55 39.91
C SER A 16 17.69 2.49 38.73
N ARG A 17 18.64 2.07 37.91
CA ARG A 17 18.98 2.62 36.60
C ARG A 17 17.77 2.58 35.66
N ILE A 18 17.59 3.68 34.93
CA ILE A 18 16.94 3.81 33.61
C ILE A 18 15.43 3.46 33.53
N ILE A 19 14.68 4.46 33.10
CA ILE A 19 13.24 4.50 32.82
C ILE A 19 12.92 3.82 31.47
N PRO A 20 11.63 3.70 31.09
CA PRO A 20 10.71 2.58 31.27
C PRO A 20 10.61 1.67 30.02
N GLY A 21 10.00 0.50 30.19
CA GLY A 21 9.75 -0.51 29.16
C GLY A 21 8.93 -0.02 27.96
N THR A 22 9.62 0.56 26.98
CA THR A 22 9.18 0.54 25.60
C THR A 22 10.05 -0.48 24.88
N ILE A 23 9.48 -1.65 24.61
CA ILE A 23 10.00 -2.52 23.55
C ILE A 23 9.80 -1.72 22.27
N LEU A 24 10.82 -0.98 21.84
CA LEU A 24 10.93 -0.56 20.45
C LEU A 24 10.96 -1.87 19.66
N LYS A 25 9.78 -2.27 19.17
CA LYS A 25 9.65 -3.31 18.16
C LYS A 25 10.68 -2.95 17.09
N PRO A 26 11.55 -3.87 16.66
CA PRO A 26 12.33 -3.62 15.46
C PRO A 26 11.30 -3.30 14.38
N THR A 27 11.26 -2.05 13.96
CA THR A 27 10.50 -1.65 12.79
C THR A 27 11.18 -2.38 11.66
N VAL A 28 10.67 -3.56 11.32
CA VAL A 28 10.96 -4.19 10.05
C VAL A 28 10.44 -3.19 9.04
N GLU A 29 11.33 -2.33 8.55
CA GLU A 29 11.11 -1.55 7.34
C GLU A 29 10.83 -2.59 6.25
N ILE A 30 9.55 -2.90 6.05
CA ILE A 30 9.13 -3.66 4.89
C ILE A 30 9.53 -2.77 3.72
N MET A 31 10.67 -3.08 3.09
CA MET A 31 11.16 -2.39 1.91
C MET A 31 10.15 -2.59 0.79
N SER A 32 9.16 -1.71 0.78
CA SER A 32 8.10 -1.71 -0.20
C SER A 32 8.73 -1.28 -1.51
N GLN A 33 8.74 -2.22 -2.47
CA GLN A 33 9.38 -2.02 -3.75
C GLN A 33 8.71 -0.81 -4.43
N ILE A 34 9.51 0.13 -4.92
CA ILE A 34 8.97 1.27 -5.67
C ILE A 34 8.93 0.88 -7.14
N ILE A 35 7.77 1.05 -7.78
CA ILE A 35 7.60 0.84 -9.22
C ILE A 35 7.04 2.09 -9.88
N PHE A 36 7.32 2.24 -11.17
CA PHE A 36 6.68 3.26 -11.98
C PHE A 36 5.25 2.84 -12.31
N CYS A 37 4.27 3.53 -11.71
CA CYS A 37 2.86 3.23 -11.92
C CYS A 37 2.36 3.82 -13.24
N TYR A 38 1.92 2.95 -14.15
CA TYR A 38 1.41 3.37 -15.46
C TYR A 38 0.18 4.27 -15.38
N LYS A 39 -0.75 4.01 -14.44
CA LYS A 39 -1.96 4.81 -14.28
C LYS A 39 -1.70 6.20 -13.70
N LEU A 40 -0.76 6.30 -12.76
CA LEU A 40 -0.43 7.54 -12.07
C LEU A 40 0.73 8.30 -12.72
N GLN A 41 1.42 7.70 -13.68
CA GLN A 41 2.61 8.23 -14.36
C GLN A 41 3.69 8.72 -13.38
N LYS A 42 3.89 7.98 -12.28
CA LYS A 42 4.87 8.30 -11.24
C LYS A 42 5.30 7.07 -10.46
N GLU A 43 6.43 7.20 -9.77
CA GLU A 43 6.91 6.21 -8.81
C GLU A 43 5.98 6.12 -7.60
N ALA A 44 5.60 4.89 -7.26
CA ALA A 44 4.73 4.59 -6.13
C ALA A 44 4.99 3.18 -5.61
N GLU A 45 4.46 2.89 -4.43
CA GLU A 45 4.60 1.59 -3.79
C GLU A 45 4.01 0.47 -4.65
N ALA A 46 4.80 -0.56 -4.93
CA ALA A 46 4.35 -1.77 -5.60
C ALA A 46 3.36 -2.55 -4.74
N MET A 47 2.51 -3.32 -5.40
CA MET A 47 1.66 -4.26 -4.68
C MET A 47 2.49 -5.34 -3.98
N LYS A 48 2.04 -5.77 -2.80
CA LYS A 48 2.72 -6.81 -2.02
C LYS A 48 2.48 -8.22 -2.58
N LYS A 49 1.37 -8.41 -3.27
CA LYS A 49 0.94 -9.69 -3.81
C LYS A 49 0.12 -9.49 -5.09
N GLN A 50 0.29 -10.39 -6.04
CA GLN A 50 -0.56 -10.45 -7.23
C GLN A 50 -2.02 -10.72 -6.83
N PRO A 51 -2.99 -9.93 -7.33
CA PRO A 51 -4.39 -10.04 -6.91
C PRO A 51 -5.08 -11.31 -7.44
N PHE A 52 -4.76 -11.74 -8.66
CA PHE A 52 -5.32 -12.95 -9.26
C PHE A 52 -4.32 -13.60 -10.22
N PRO A 53 -4.34 -14.95 -10.36
CA PRO A 53 -3.46 -15.66 -11.27
C PRO A 53 -3.83 -15.35 -12.74
N GLY A 54 -2.83 -15.42 -13.62
CA GLY A 54 -2.99 -15.21 -15.06
C GLY A 54 -2.21 -13.99 -15.58
N PRO A 55 -2.18 -13.84 -16.92
CA PRO A 55 -1.31 -12.85 -17.59
C PRO A 55 -1.72 -11.41 -17.27
N LEU A 56 -3.01 -11.11 -17.15
CA LEU A 56 -3.48 -9.77 -16.78
C LEU A 56 -3.08 -9.43 -15.34
N GLY A 57 -3.23 -10.37 -14.41
CA GLY A 57 -2.86 -10.16 -13.00
C GLY A 57 -1.36 -9.90 -12.83
N GLU A 58 -0.52 -10.59 -13.61
CA GLU A 58 0.92 -10.36 -13.65
C GLU A 58 1.25 -8.97 -14.25
N LYS A 59 0.57 -8.59 -15.34
CA LYS A 59 0.74 -7.27 -15.96
C LYS A 59 0.36 -6.14 -15.00
N ILE A 60 -0.73 -6.29 -14.26
CA ILE A 60 -1.15 -5.33 -13.23
C ILE A 60 -0.12 -5.30 -12.10
N PHE A 61 0.33 -6.46 -11.61
CA PHE A 61 1.36 -6.56 -10.56
C PHE A 61 2.66 -5.82 -10.91
N LYS A 62 3.11 -5.91 -12.17
CA LYS A 62 4.36 -5.28 -12.64
C LYS A 62 4.25 -3.79 -12.92
N ASN A 63 3.08 -3.29 -13.35
CA ASN A 63 2.93 -1.92 -13.88
C ASN A 63 2.05 -1.00 -13.02
N ILE A 64 1.32 -1.54 -12.05
CA ILE A 64 0.32 -0.80 -11.26
C ILE A 64 0.72 -0.81 -9.79
N SER A 65 0.79 0.39 -9.21
CA SER A 65 1.07 0.55 -7.78
C SER A 65 -0.10 0.16 -6.89
N GLN A 66 0.18 -0.13 -5.62
CA GLN A 66 -0.82 -0.40 -4.59
C GLN A 66 -1.89 0.69 -4.55
N LYS A 67 -1.47 1.97 -4.62
CA LYS A 67 -2.40 3.10 -4.61
C LYS A 67 -3.38 3.08 -5.80
N ALA A 68 -2.90 2.77 -7.00
CA ALA A 68 -3.76 2.70 -8.18
C ALA A 68 -4.69 1.48 -8.14
N TRP A 69 -4.24 0.39 -7.54
CA TRP A 69 -5.09 -0.77 -7.26
C TRP A 69 -6.22 -0.44 -6.28
N ASP A 70 -5.94 0.29 -5.21
CA ASP A 70 -6.97 0.71 -4.25
C ASP A 70 -8.02 1.63 -4.90
N MET A 71 -7.59 2.51 -5.81
CA MET A 71 -8.51 3.33 -6.62
C MET A 71 -9.43 2.49 -7.50
N TRP A 72 -8.90 1.39 -8.07
CA TRP A 72 -9.72 0.44 -8.84
C TRP A 72 -10.72 -0.30 -7.96
N LEU A 73 -10.36 -0.73 -6.74
CA LEU A 73 -11.31 -1.40 -5.84
C LEU A 73 -12.51 -0.49 -5.49
N ALA A 74 -12.25 0.80 -5.28
CA ALA A 74 -13.31 1.79 -5.08
C ALA A 74 -14.19 1.93 -6.33
N HIS A 75 -13.58 2.02 -7.51
CA HIS A 75 -14.30 2.10 -8.78
C HIS A 75 -15.12 0.84 -9.07
N GLN A 76 -14.57 -0.35 -8.82
CA GLN A 76 -15.25 -1.63 -8.93
C GLN A 76 -16.48 -1.67 -8.03
N THR A 77 -16.37 -1.21 -6.79
CA THR A 77 -17.52 -1.14 -5.86
C THR A 77 -18.62 -0.23 -6.42
N MET A 78 -18.24 0.90 -7.01
CA MET A 78 -19.18 1.80 -7.70
C MET A 78 -19.90 1.08 -8.85
N LEU A 79 -19.16 0.39 -9.73
CA LEU A 79 -19.73 -0.37 -10.84
C LEU A 79 -20.70 -1.47 -10.36
N ILE A 80 -20.33 -2.20 -9.30
CA ILE A 80 -21.18 -3.25 -8.73
C ILE A 80 -22.51 -2.68 -8.26
N ASN A 81 -22.49 -1.54 -7.58
CA ASN A 81 -23.70 -0.91 -7.06
C ASN A 81 -24.56 -0.33 -8.18
N GLU A 82 -23.97 0.36 -9.14
CA GLU A 82 -24.70 1.10 -10.17
C GLU A 82 -25.31 0.18 -11.22
N TYR A 83 -24.58 -0.84 -11.65
CA TYR A 83 -25.07 -1.85 -12.57
C TYR A 83 -25.78 -3.02 -11.84
N ARG A 84 -25.86 -2.97 -10.49
CA ARG A 84 -26.42 -4.03 -9.64
C ARG A 84 -25.89 -5.42 -9.98
N LEU A 85 -24.57 -5.51 -10.15
CA LEU A 85 -23.91 -6.72 -10.62
C LEU A 85 -23.96 -7.83 -9.57
N ASN A 86 -24.23 -9.04 -10.02
CA ASN A 86 -24.10 -10.24 -9.19
C ASN A 86 -22.76 -10.94 -9.47
N LEU A 87 -21.85 -10.91 -8.50
CA LEU A 87 -20.51 -11.50 -8.64
C LEU A 87 -20.50 -13.02 -8.85
N ILE A 88 -21.61 -13.70 -8.60
CA ILE A 88 -21.78 -15.14 -8.88
C ILE A 88 -21.91 -15.37 -10.39
N ASP A 89 -22.53 -14.43 -11.11
CA ASP A 89 -22.74 -14.53 -12.55
C ASP A 89 -21.40 -14.41 -13.30
N PRO A 90 -21.01 -15.39 -14.14
CA PRO A 90 -19.85 -15.26 -15.00
C PRO A 90 -19.88 -14.02 -15.92
N GLN A 91 -21.06 -13.56 -16.37
CA GLN A 91 -21.17 -12.37 -17.23
C GLN A 91 -20.77 -11.09 -16.49
N ALA A 92 -21.20 -10.94 -15.23
CA ALA A 92 -20.81 -9.81 -14.39
C ALA A 92 -19.30 -9.80 -14.11
N ARG A 93 -18.70 -10.97 -13.91
CA ARG A 93 -17.24 -11.10 -13.75
C ARG A 93 -16.48 -10.75 -15.03
N ALA A 94 -16.98 -11.16 -16.19
CA ALA A 94 -16.42 -10.79 -17.48
C ALA A 94 -16.49 -9.27 -17.71
N PHE A 95 -17.64 -8.65 -17.42
CA PHE A 95 -17.80 -7.19 -17.49
C PHE A 95 -16.80 -6.45 -16.59
N LEU A 96 -16.67 -6.85 -15.32
CA LEU A 96 -15.69 -6.24 -14.41
C LEU A 96 -14.25 -6.43 -14.88
N HIS A 97 -13.95 -7.55 -15.52
CA HIS A 97 -12.62 -7.81 -16.08
C HIS A 97 -12.31 -6.90 -17.28
N GLU A 98 -13.27 -6.72 -18.19
CA GLU A 98 -13.12 -5.78 -19.31
C GLU A 98 -12.99 -4.33 -18.84
N GLU A 99 -13.82 -3.90 -17.89
CA GLU A 99 -13.74 -2.55 -17.32
C GLU A 99 -12.43 -2.33 -16.56
N MET A 100 -11.87 -3.37 -15.93
CA MET A 100 -10.54 -3.30 -15.30
C MET A 100 -9.45 -3.07 -16.33
N GLU A 101 -9.46 -3.83 -17.42
CA GLU A 101 -8.50 -3.67 -18.50
C GLU A 101 -8.62 -2.29 -19.14
N LYS A 102 -9.85 -1.78 -19.35
CA LYS A 102 -10.07 -0.42 -19.84
C LYS A 102 -9.64 0.65 -18.82
N TYR A 103 -9.85 0.43 -17.53
CA TYR A 103 -9.51 1.40 -16.49
C TYR A 103 -7.99 1.63 -16.39
N PHE A 104 -7.21 0.55 -16.46
CA PHE A 104 -5.75 0.60 -16.36
C PHE A 104 -5.04 0.74 -17.72
N PHE A 105 -5.58 0.11 -18.75
CA PHE A 105 -4.96 -0.07 -20.07
C PHE A 105 -5.86 0.38 -21.26
N GLY A 106 -7.00 1.03 -21.02
CA GLY A 106 -7.86 1.59 -22.08
C GLY A 106 -7.34 2.93 -22.62
N ASN A 107 -8.08 3.54 -23.56
CA ASN A 107 -7.86 4.68 -24.50
C ASN A 107 -6.87 5.84 -24.21
N GLY A 108 -6.04 5.80 -23.18
CA GLY A 108 -4.80 6.58 -23.04
C GLY A 108 -3.59 5.70 -22.73
N SER A 109 -3.68 4.40 -22.98
CA SER A 109 -2.66 3.41 -22.63
C SER A 109 -1.82 2.94 -23.81
N GLU A 110 -1.65 3.82 -24.80
CA GLU A 110 -0.56 3.67 -25.73
C GLU A 110 0.74 3.76 -24.91
N LYS A 111 1.53 2.69 -24.99
CA LYS A 111 2.91 2.69 -24.50
C LYS A 111 3.55 3.97 -25.05
N PRO A 112 4.21 4.83 -24.24
CA PRO A 112 5.13 5.79 -24.83
C PRO A 112 6.10 4.99 -25.70
N VAL A 113 6.20 5.37 -26.96
CA VAL A 113 7.02 4.71 -27.98
C VAL A 113 8.47 4.74 -27.49
N GLY A 114 8.96 3.66 -26.87
CA GLY A 114 10.33 3.62 -26.36
C GLY A 114 10.68 2.64 -25.22
N PHE A 115 9.73 2.01 -24.51
CA PHE A 115 10.11 1.06 -23.45
C PHE A 115 10.42 -0.33 -24.00
N SER A 116 11.68 -0.53 -24.40
CA SER A 116 12.28 -1.87 -24.60
C SER A 116 13.01 -2.28 -23.30
N PRO A 117 12.56 -3.30 -22.57
CA PRO A 117 13.44 -4.01 -21.64
C PRO A 117 14.47 -4.71 -22.52
N ARG A 118 15.73 -4.26 -22.48
CA ARG A 118 16.84 -5.01 -23.07
C ARG A 118 17.07 -6.25 -22.22
N GLU A 119 16.90 -7.42 -22.84
CA GLU A 119 17.74 -8.61 -22.68
C GLU A 119 17.58 -9.50 -23.92
#